data_AF-A0A5B2VJ70-F1
#
_entry.id   AF-A0A5B2VJ70-F1
#
_cell.length_a   1.000
_cell.length_b   1.000
_cell.length_c   1.000
_cell.angle_alpha   90.00
_cell.angle_beta   90.00
_cell.angle_gamma   90.00
#
_symmetry.space_group_name_H-M   'P 1'
#
loop_
_entity.id
_entity.type
_entity.pdbx_description
1 polymer ?
#
loop_
_entity_poly.entity_id
_entity_poly.type
_entity_poly.pdbx_seq_one_letter_code
_entity_poly.pdbx_strand_id
1 'polypeptide(L)'
;MSFAAYNGVRQITINSCAAFSMAAALHHFGLTRLPHLLDTDNLAAGYTMPGAHAFAQDIYQITGNLFLDLTNNAATYRYGIPVSDRNSFSALTYVASQFGLSADRIKVHYNQAAEHSLNLLQVTNPTGKGSKANLLQVETDLITGPPYAKVAGPVDYAQTPRNGEAHLLIVSQFMHSIVINETECYDPGTGYVGPYTTDVIPGRSHLTEITYRHHGLPVHLPFSGFWMQMS
;
A
#
# COMPACT_ATOMS: atom_id res chain seq x y z
N MET A 1 5.96 18.41 0.23
CA MET A 1 5.03 17.45 -0.41
C MET A 1 3.95 17.12 0.62
N SER A 2 2.67 17.14 0.27
CA SER A 2 1.54 17.02 1.21
C SER A 2 0.44 16.14 0.63
N PHE A 3 -0.35 15.48 1.48
CA PHE A 3 -1.54 14.71 1.08
C PHE A 3 -2.80 15.58 0.91
N ALA A 4 -2.71 16.91 0.95
CA ALA A 4 -3.86 17.82 0.93
C ALA A 4 -4.90 17.55 -0.18
N ALA A 5 -4.47 17.11 -1.37
CA ALA A 5 -5.36 16.76 -2.48
C ALA A 5 -6.29 15.55 -2.19
N TYR A 6 -5.98 14.77 -1.15
CA TYR A 6 -6.75 13.63 -0.69
C TYR A 6 -7.61 13.91 0.54
N ASN A 7 -7.64 15.15 1.04
CA ASN A 7 -8.54 15.50 2.13
C ASN A 7 -10.01 15.40 1.67
N GLY A 8 -10.82 14.63 2.39
CA GLY A 8 -12.20 14.29 2.04
C GLY A 8 -12.35 13.20 0.98
N VAL A 9 -11.26 12.72 0.38
CA VAL A 9 -11.27 11.64 -0.62
C VAL A 9 -11.32 10.30 0.11
N ARG A 10 -12.48 9.63 0.06
CA ARG A 10 -12.71 8.36 0.77
C ARG A 10 -12.68 7.15 -0.17
N GLN A 11 -12.27 6.01 0.34
CA GLN A 11 -12.40 4.76 -0.41
C GLN A 11 -13.88 4.50 -0.77
N ILE A 12 -14.12 4.03 -1.99
CA ILE A 12 -15.48 3.76 -2.48
C ILE A 12 -15.93 2.34 -2.12
N THR A 13 -14.98 1.41 -2.03
CA THR A 13 -15.20 0.04 -1.57
C THR A 13 -14.34 -0.24 -0.35
N ILE A 14 -14.79 -1.16 0.51
CA ILE A 14 -14.07 -1.56 1.72
C ILE A 14 -12.68 -2.14 1.45
N ASN A 15 -12.43 -2.61 0.23
CA ASN A 15 -11.21 -3.32 -0.16
C ASN A 15 -10.21 -2.44 -0.94
N SER A 16 -10.49 -1.13 -1.09
CA SER A 16 -9.69 -0.22 -1.91
C SER A 16 -8.73 0.69 -1.11
N CYS A 17 -8.66 0.54 0.22
CA CYS A 17 -7.83 1.40 1.10
C CYS A 17 -6.37 1.51 0.64
N ALA A 18 -5.73 0.41 0.27
CA ALA A 18 -4.32 0.46 -0.10
C ALA A 18 -4.11 1.11 -1.46
N ALA A 19 -5.05 0.95 -2.41
CA ALA A 19 -5.01 1.65 -3.70
C ALA A 19 -5.13 3.17 -3.51
N PHE A 20 -6.03 3.63 -2.63
CA PHE A 20 -6.15 5.05 -2.29
C PHE A 20 -4.91 5.57 -1.57
N SER A 21 -4.38 4.80 -0.62
CA SER A 21 -3.14 5.15 0.10
C SER A 21 -1.94 5.24 -0.86
N MET A 22 -1.83 4.30 -1.81
CA MET A 22 -0.81 4.31 -2.85
C MET A 22 -0.97 5.53 -3.76
N ALA A 23 -2.19 5.85 -4.19
CA ALA A 23 -2.46 7.02 -5.02
C ALA A 23 -2.03 8.32 -4.32
N ALA A 24 -2.32 8.46 -3.02
CA ALA A 24 -1.88 9.59 -2.22
C ALA A 24 -0.34 9.63 -2.07
N ALA A 25 0.32 8.49 -1.89
CA ALA A 25 1.78 8.41 -1.86
C ALA A 25 2.42 8.84 -3.19
N LEU A 26 1.92 8.31 -4.31
CA LEU A 26 2.39 8.67 -5.64
C LEU A 26 2.15 10.14 -5.94
N HIS A 27 0.99 10.69 -5.54
CA HIS A 27 0.72 12.12 -5.64
C HIS A 27 1.67 12.95 -4.78
N HIS A 28 2.01 12.50 -3.57
CA HIS A 28 3.01 13.15 -2.73
C HIS A 28 4.33 13.32 -3.48
N PHE A 29 4.78 12.30 -4.23
CA PHE A 29 5.97 12.37 -5.08
C PHE A 29 5.80 13.10 -6.42
N GLY A 30 4.62 13.64 -6.73
CA GLY A 30 4.31 14.22 -8.03
C GLY A 30 4.15 13.20 -9.16
N LEU A 31 3.99 11.92 -8.83
CA LEU A 31 3.90 10.78 -9.75
C LEU A 31 2.43 10.39 -9.98
N THR A 32 1.63 11.29 -10.53
CA THR A 32 0.19 11.05 -10.77
C THR A 32 -0.15 10.66 -12.20
N ARG A 33 0.85 10.32 -13.02
CA ARG A 33 0.66 9.91 -14.42
C ARG A 33 1.10 8.46 -14.55
N LEU A 34 0.19 7.60 -15.02
CA LEU A 34 0.57 6.25 -15.46
C LEU A 34 1.73 6.39 -16.46
N PRO A 35 2.79 5.57 -16.39
CA PRO A 35 3.80 5.56 -17.41
C PRO A 35 3.14 5.29 -18.75
N HIS A 36 3.52 6.11 -19.72
CA HIS A 36 2.96 6.09 -21.04
C HIS A 36 3.36 4.80 -21.78
N LEU A 37 2.40 3.90 -21.99
CA LEU A 37 2.37 3.06 -23.19
C LEU A 37 1.95 3.86 -24.45
N LEU A 38 1.72 5.17 -24.31
CA LEU A 38 1.31 6.07 -25.40
C LEU A 38 2.33 7.19 -25.56
N ASP A 39 2.98 7.25 -26.70
CA ASP A 39 3.85 8.36 -27.12
C ASP A 39 3.35 9.75 -26.61
N THR A 40 4.11 10.33 -25.67
CA THR A 40 3.80 11.61 -25.01
C THR A 40 3.90 12.81 -25.94
N ASP A 41 4.50 12.64 -27.13
CA ASP A 41 4.63 13.70 -28.12
C ASP A 41 3.26 14.08 -28.74
N ASN A 42 2.20 13.32 -28.42
CA ASN A 42 0.84 13.56 -28.87
C ASN A 42 -0.12 14.10 -27.78
N LEU A 43 0.37 14.41 -26.57
CA LEU A 43 -0.44 15.10 -25.56
C LEU A 43 -0.51 16.59 -25.88
N ALA A 44 -1.37 16.92 -26.84
CA ALA A 44 -1.79 18.29 -27.12
C ALA A 44 -2.26 19.02 -25.84
N ALA A 45 -2.04 20.33 -25.81
CA ALA A 45 -2.52 21.23 -24.77
C ALA A 45 -4.00 20.96 -24.44
N GLY A 46 -4.29 20.47 -23.23
CA GLY A 46 -5.66 20.16 -22.81
C GLY A 46 -5.83 18.89 -21.96
N TYR A 47 -4.79 18.07 -21.78
CA TYR A 47 -4.89 16.92 -20.87
C TYR A 47 -5.06 17.37 -19.41
N THR A 48 -6.25 17.16 -18.85
CA THR A 48 -6.53 17.35 -17.43
C THR A 48 -6.12 16.10 -16.66
N MET A 49 -5.25 16.27 -15.66
CA MET A 49 -4.88 15.21 -14.73
C MET A 49 -6.14 14.58 -14.09
N PRO A 50 -6.24 13.24 -14.00
CA PRO A 50 -7.38 12.61 -13.33
C PRO A 50 -7.46 13.08 -11.87
N GLY A 51 -8.70 13.29 -11.39
CA GLY A 51 -8.92 13.63 -9.99
C GLY A 51 -8.49 12.50 -9.05
N ALA A 52 -8.20 12.82 -7.79
CA ALA A 52 -7.69 11.88 -6.78
C ALA A 52 -8.52 10.59 -6.67
N HIS A 53 -9.86 10.69 -6.74
CA HIS A 53 -10.75 9.53 -6.77
C HIS A 53 -10.53 8.64 -7.99
N ALA A 54 -10.55 9.21 -9.20
CA ALA A 54 -10.38 8.45 -10.43
C ALA A 54 -9.01 7.76 -10.46
N PHE A 55 -7.96 8.50 -10.06
CA PHE A 55 -6.61 7.96 -9.99
C PHE A 55 -6.50 6.76 -9.03
N ALA A 56 -7.10 6.86 -7.84
CA ALA A 56 -7.14 5.74 -6.89
C ALA A 56 -7.96 4.54 -7.41
N GLN A 57 -9.04 4.79 -8.15
CA GLN A 57 -9.85 3.73 -8.76
C GLN A 57 -9.08 2.99 -9.85
N ASP A 58 -8.32 3.70 -10.69
CA ASP A 58 -7.49 3.09 -11.73
C ASP A 58 -6.43 2.16 -11.11
N ILE A 59 -5.79 2.59 -10.01
CA ILE A 59 -4.87 1.74 -9.23
C ILE A 59 -5.63 0.53 -8.66
N TYR A 60 -6.87 0.71 -8.20
CA TYR A 60 -7.66 -0.38 -7.65
C TYR A 60 -7.98 -1.46 -8.70
N GLN A 61 -8.25 -1.08 -9.95
CA GLN A 61 -8.49 -2.04 -11.05
C GLN A 61 -7.31 -3.00 -11.29
N ILE A 62 -6.10 -2.60 -10.92
CA ILE A 62 -4.90 -3.44 -11.05
C ILE A 62 -4.68 -4.26 -9.77
N THR A 63 -4.92 -3.64 -8.61
CA THR A 63 -4.45 -4.17 -7.33
C THR A 63 -5.49 -4.98 -6.58
N GLY A 64 -6.79 -4.77 -6.83
CA GLY A 64 -7.91 -5.40 -6.12
C GLY A 64 -8.16 -6.87 -6.50
N ASN A 65 -7.11 -7.69 -6.42
CA ASN A 65 -7.07 -9.04 -6.96
C ASN A 65 -6.76 -10.12 -5.91
N LEU A 66 -6.58 -9.80 -4.62
CA LEU A 66 -6.24 -10.79 -3.59
C LEU A 66 -7.43 -11.10 -2.69
N PHE A 67 -7.96 -12.31 -2.82
CA PHE A 67 -8.95 -12.84 -1.89
C PHE A 67 -8.27 -13.55 -0.73
N LEU A 68 -8.67 -13.22 0.50
CA LEU A 68 -8.20 -13.87 1.72
C LEU A 68 -9.36 -14.60 2.40
N ASP A 69 -9.24 -15.92 2.48
CA ASP A 69 -10.13 -16.79 3.25
C ASP A 69 -9.42 -17.17 4.56
N LEU A 70 -9.60 -16.32 5.57
CA LEU A 70 -9.00 -16.50 6.88
C LEU A 70 -9.55 -17.73 7.62
N THR A 71 -10.76 -18.19 7.26
CA THR A 71 -11.37 -19.39 7.87
C THR A 71 -10.68 -20.66 7.40
N ASN A 72 -10.35 -20.73 6.10
CA ASN A 72 -9.66 -21.88 5.52
C ASN A 72 -8.13 -21.69 5.40
N ASN A 73 -7.60 -20.60 5.97
CA ASN A 73 -6.19 -20.22 5.84
C ASN A 73 -5.72 -20.23 4.38
N ALA A 74 -6.51 -19.65 3.48
CA ALA A 74 -6.26 -19.66 2.06
C ALA A 74 -6.18 -18.24 1.47
N ALA A 75 -5.35 -18.11 0.44
CA ALA A 75 -5.25 -16.91 -0.38
C ALA A 75 -5.42 -17.28 -1.85
N THR A 76 -6.11 -16.42 -2.61
CA THR A 76 -6.39 -16.66 -4.02
C THR A 76 -6.28 -15.37 -4.80
N TYR A 77 -5.48 -15.36 -5.86
CA TYR A 77 -5.42 -14.23 -6.79
C TYR A 77 -6.53 -14.33 -7.82
N ARG A 78 -7.46 -13.39 -7.87
CA ARG A 78 -8.59 -13.38 -8.80
C ARG A 78 -8.55 -12.11 -9.64
N TYR A 79 -8.56 -12.29 -10.95
CA TYR A 79 -8.67 -11.19 -11.91
C TYR A 79 -10.10 -11.19 -12.45
N GLY A 80 -10.83 -10.12 -12.19
CA GLY A 80 -12.23 -9.99 -12.59
C GLY A 80 -12.58 -8.53 -12.85
N ILE A 81 -13.63 -8.32 -13.65
CA ILE A 81 -14.22 -7.00 -13.88
C ILE A 81 -15.68 -7.07 -13.41
N PRO A 82 -16.08 -6.27 -12.41
CA PRO A 82 -15.23 -5.34 -11.65
C PRO A 82 -14.30 -6.08 -10.67
N VAL A 83 -13.17 -5.46 -10.34
CA VAL A 83 -12.37 -5.88 -9.18
C VAL A 83 -13.18 -5.70 -7.89
N SER A 84 -13.06 -6.64 -6.97
CA SER A 84 -13.76 -6.56 -5.67
C SER A 84 -12.98 -7.13 -4.51
N ASP A 85 -11.71 -7.51 -4.73
CA ASP A 85 -10.86 -8.14 -3.74
C ASP A 85 -9.88 -7.15 -3.10
N ARG A 86 -9.09 -7.62 -2.13
CA ARG A 86 -8.11 -6.79 -1.43
C ARG A 86 -6.94 -6.45 -2.35
N ASN A 87 -6.23 -5.38 -2.01
CA ASN A 87 -5.01 -4.99 -2.69
C ASN A 87 -3.88 -5.98 -2.39
N SER A 88 -3.32 -6.67 -3.40
CA SER A 88 -2.07 -7.44 -3.21
C SER A 88 -0.85 -6.55 -3.10
N PHE A 89 0.15 -6.98 -2.33
CA PHE A 89 1.37 -6.19 -2.11
C PHE A 89 2.24 -6.12 -3.36
N SER A 90 2.33 -7.23 -4.08
CA SER A 90 2.99 -7.34 -5.38
C SER A 90 2.36 -6.43 -6.42
N ALA A 91 1.02 -6.37 -6.51
CA ALA A 91 0.39 -5.44 -7.45
C ALA A 91 0.61 -3.97 -7.05
N LEU A 92 0.58 -3.63 -5.76
CA LEU A 92 0.90 -2.28 -5.29
C LEU A 92 2.35 -1.90 -5.65
N THR A 93 3.28 -2.84 -5.47
CA THR A 93 4.69 -2.64 -5.80
C THR A 93 4.89 -2.48 -7.31
N TYR A 94 4.22 -3.33 -8.09
CA TYR A 94 4.19 -3.21 -9.54
C TYR A 94 3.67 -1.84 -9.97
N VAL A 95 2.54 -1.38 -9.43
CA VAL A 95 2.02 -0.03 -9.68
C VAL A 95 3.07 1.02 -9.34
N ALA A 96 3.64 1.02 -8.13
CA ALA A 96 4.68 1.98 -7.77
C ALA A 96 5.85 2.02 -8.79
N SER A 97 6.30 0.85 -9.25
CA SER A 97 7.37 0.74 -10.26
C SER A 97 6.97 1.30 -11.61
N GLN A 98 5.73 1.07 -12.05
CA GLN A 98 5.21 1.61 -13.29
C GLN A 98 5.21 3.14 -13.24
N PHE A 99 4.85 3.76 -12.11
CA PHE A 99 4.83 5.22 -11.98
C PHE A 99 6.23 5.87 -11.84
N GLY A 100 7.30 5.12 -12.15
CA GLY A 100 8.66 5.67 -12.27
C GLY A 100 9.47 5.65 -10.97
N LEU A 101 8.96 5.03 -9.89
CA LEU A 101 9.80 4.71 -8.75
C LEU A 101 10.71 3.53 -9.11
N SER A 102 12.02 3.73 -9.06
CA SER A 102 12.97 2.65 -9.27
C SER A 102 12.92 1.64 -8.12
N ALA A 103 13.36 0.41 -8.37
CA ALA A 103 13.33 -0.66 -7.38
C ALA A 103 14.08 -0.33 -6.08
N ASP A 104 15.14 0.48 -6.16
CA ASP A 104 15.90 0.93 -4.99
C ASP A 104 15.14 1.93 -4.11
N ARG A 105 14.12 2.58 -4.69
CA ARG A 105 13.23 3.56 -4.05
C ARG A 105 11.99 2.93 -3.43
N ILE A 106 11.78 1.62 -3.62
CA ILE A 106 10.66 0.88 -3.05
C ILE A 106 11.21 -0.24 -2.17
N LYS A 107 10.80 -0.26 -0.90
CA LYS A 107 11.12 -1.33 0.04
C LYS A 107 9.86 -1.85 0.68
N VAL A 108 9.66 -3.16 0.62
CA VAL A 108 8.56 -3.85 1.29
C VAL A 108 9.12 -4.54 2.52
N HIS A 109 8.50 -4.28 3.65
CA HIS A 109 8.98 -4.72 4.94
C HIS A 109 7.88 -5.46 5.70
N TYR A 110 8.31 -6.41 6.52
CA TYR A 110 7.43 -7.14 7.42
C TYR A 110 8.16 -7.47 8.72
N ASN A 111 7.45 -7.49 9.84
CA ASN A 111 7.96 -7.94 11.15
C ASN A 111 7.55 -9.40 11.42
N GLN A 112 7.93 -9.93 12.60
CA GLN A 112 7.62 -11.31 12.98
C GLN A 112 6.11 -11.62 13.06
N ALA A 113 5.29 -10.65 13.51
CA ALA A 113 3.85 -10.84 13.59
C ALA A 113 3.24 -10.97 12.18
N ALA A 114 3.64 -10.11 11.25
CA ALA A 114 3.21 -10.20 9.87
C ALA A 114 3.71 -11.45 9.17
N GLU A 115 4.98 -11.82 9.40
CA GLU A 115 5.55 -13.07 8.90
C GLU A 115 4.70 -14.27 9.34
N HIS A 116 4.39 -14.36 10.64
CA HIS A 116 3.58 -15.44 11.18
C HIS A 116 2.19 -15.50 10.50
N SER A 117 1.46 -14.38 10.47
CA SER A 117 0.11 -14.33 9.90
C SER A 117 0.08 -14.67 8.40
N LEU A 118 1.02 -14.13 7.62
CA LEU A 118 1.07 -14.37 6.17
C LEU A 118 1.54 -15.79 5.83
N ASN A 119 2.39 -16.39 6.66
CA ASN A 119 2.82 -17.78 6.49
C ASN A 119 1.70 -18.81 6.71
N LEU A 120 0.65 -18.46 7.46
CA LEU A 120 -0.51 -19.33 7.65
C LEU A 120 -1.36 -19.46 6.38
N LEU A 121 -1.37 -18.44 5.53
CA LEU A 121 -2.23 -18.39 4.35
C LEU A 121 -1.59 -19.14 3.17
N GLN A 122 -2.25 -20.19 2.68
CA GLN A 122 -1.80 -20.98 1.54
C GLN A 122 -2.36 -20.44 0.23
N VAL A 123 -1.51 -20.22 -0.77
CA VAL A 123 -1.96 -19.76 -2.09
C VAL A 123 -2.53 -20.93 -2.87
N THR A 124 -3.80 -20.83 -3.26
CA THR A 124 -4.56 -21.95 -3.85
C THR A 124 -4.49 -22.01 -5.38
N ASN A 125 -4.12 -20.92 -6.04
CA ASN A 125 -3.93 -20.83 -7.48
C ASN A 125 -2.50 -20.38 -7.86
N PRO A 126 -1.47 -21.12 -7.43
CA PRO A 126 -0.08 -20.71 -7.67
C PRO A 126 0.19 -20.66 -9.17
N THR A 127 0.55 -19.48 -9.68
CA THR A 127 0.99 -19.34 -11.06
C THR A 127 2.44 -19.79 -11.17
N GLY A 128 2.72 -20.79 -12.00
CA GLY A 128 4.05 -21.08 -12.58
C GLY A 128 5.20 -21.51 -11.65
N LYS A 129 5.18 -21.25 -10.34
CA LYS A 129 6.23 -21.65 -9.39
C LYS A 129 5.62 -22.05 -8.04
N GLY A 130 5.52 -23.36 -7.82
CA GLY A 130 5.27 -23.95 -6.50
C GLY A 130 3.80 -24.16 -6.15
N SER A 131 3.30 -25.39 -6.33
CA SER A 131 2.10 -25.85 -5.64
C SER A 131 2.39 -25.93 -4.14
N LYS A 132 1.71 -25.13 -3.29
CA LYS A 132 1.82 -25.04 -1.81
C LYS A 132 2.77 -23.99 -1.21
N ALA A 133 3.00 -22.86 -1.87
CA ALA A 133 3.68 -21.74 -1.22
C ALA A 133 2.69 -20.93 -0.34
N ASN A 134 3.18 -20.46 0.81
CA ASN A 134 2.43 -19.53 1.64
C ASN A 134 2.40 -18.12 1.02
N LEU A 135 1.49 -17.26 1.47
CA LEU A 135 1.26 -15.95 0.88
C LEU A 135 2.49 -15.04 0.98
N LEU A 136 3.24 -15.08 2.08
CA LEU A 136 4.45 -14.28 2.24
C LEU A 136 5.49 -14.62 1.17
N GLN A 137 5.75 -15.92 0.96
CA GLN A 137 6.70 -16.40 -0.04
C GLN A 137 6.25 -15.98 -1.44
N VAL A 138 4.97 -16.18 -1.78
CA VAL A 138 4.44 -15.83 -3.10
C VAL A 138 4.53 -14.32 -3.36
N GLU A 139 4.14 -13.49 -2.40
CA GLU A 139 4.26 -12.03 -2.52
C GLU A 139 5.73 -11.60 -2.68
N THR A 140 6.63 -12.20 -1.90
CA THR A 140 8.07 -11.95 -2.01
C THR A 140 8.61 -12.31 -3.40
N ASP A 141 8.24 -13.48 -3.93
CA ASP A 141 8.65 -13.94 -5.25
C ASP A 141 8.08 -13.07 -6.38
N LEU A 142 6.83 -12.58 -6.24
CA LEU A 142 6.21 -11.69 -7.21
C LEU A 142 6.80 -10.27 -7.17
N ILE A 143 7.29 -9.83 -6.01
CA ILE A 143 7.93 -8.52 -5.82
C ILE A 143 9.39 -8.52 -6.27
N THR A 144 10.10 -9.63 -6.06
CA THR A 144 11.56 -9.73 -6.30
C THR A 144 11.94 -10.48 -7.56
N GLY A 145 11.05 -11.34 -8.08
CA GLY A 145 11.27 -12.11 -9.31
C GLY A 145 11.53 -11.18 -10.50
N PRO A 146 10.57 -10.32 -10.86
CA PRO A 146 10.89 -9.01 -11.43
C PRO A 146 11.44 -8.13 -10.31
N PRO A 147 12.52 -7.36 -10.49
CA PRO A 147 13.08 -6.54 -9.43
C PRO A 147 12.26 -5.24 -9.27
N TYR A 148 11.00 -5.32 -8.82
CA TYR A 148 10.16 -4.14 -8.62
C TYR A 148 10.45 -3.42 -7.30
N ALA A 149 10.92 -4.14 -6.28
CA ALA A 149 11.33 -3.58 -5.00
C ALA A 149 12.30 -4.53 -4.28
N LYS A 150 12.85 -4.04 -3.17
CA LYS A 150 13.53 -4.88 -2.19
C LYS A 150 12.55 -5.33 -1.13
N VAL A 151 12.54 -6.63 -0.81
CA VAL A 151 11.80 -7.17 0.33
C VAL A 151 12.78 -7.40 1.48
N ALA A 152 12.44 -6.93 2.68
CA ALA A 152 13.28 -7.11 3.87
C ALA A 152 12.44 -7.48 5.08
N GLY A 153 12.74 -8.62 5.70
CA GLY A 153 12.13 -9.04 6.95
C GLY A 153 12.64 -10.41 7.43
N PRO A 154 12.26 -10.82 8.66
CA PRO A 154 11.49 -10.04 9.62
C PRO A 154 12.32 -8.86 10.20
N VAL A 155 11.75 -7.66 10.20
CA VAL A 155 12.35 -6.43 10.74
C VAL A 155 11.25 -5.58 11.40
N ASP A 156 11.59 -4.93 12.52
CA ASP A 156 10.67 -4.05 13.21
C ASP A 156 10.63 -2.65 12.57
N TYR A 157 9.42 -2.07 12.57
CA TYR A 157 9.23 -0.68 12.19
C TYR A 157 9.77 0.21 13.32
N ALA A 158 11.00 0.69 13.18
CA ALA A 158 11.70 1.48 14.20
C ALA A 158 11.97 2.93 13.79
N GLN A 159 11.52 3.37 12.61
CA GLN A 159 11.71 4.75 12.13
C GLN A 159 10.49 5.25 11.34
N THR A 160 10.04 6.46 11.67
CA THR A 160 9.02 7.18 10.89
C THR A 160 9.58 7.65 9.54
N PRO A 161 8.73 7.97 8.54
CA PRO A 161 9.19 8.49 7.26
C PRO A 161 9.97 9.79 7.46
N ARG A 162 11.07 9.94 6.72
CA ARG A 162 11.84 11.19 6.65
C ARG A 162 11.28 12.11 5.58
N ASN A 163 11.84 13.31 5.47
CA ASN A 163 11.52 14.21 4.36
C ASN A 163 11.77 13.52 3.01
N GLY A 164 10.77 13.55 2.14
CA GLY A 164 10.80 12.85 0.86
C GLY A 164 10.55 11.35 0.95
N GLU A 165 10.04 10.84 2.08
CA GLU A 165 9.58 9.45 2.21
C GLU A 165 8.07 9.41 2.49
N ALA A 166 7.42 8.37 1.97
CA ALA A 166 6.05 8.02 2.29
C ALA A 166 5.97 6.52 2.58
N HIS A 167 5.37 6.16 3.72
CA HIS A 167 5.21 4.77 4.11
C HIS A 167 3.73 4.39 4.05
N LEU A 168 3.38 3.40 3.23
CA LEU A 168 2.07 2.78 3.20
C LEU A 168 2.05 1.66 4.26
N LEU A 169 1.22 1.83 5.28
CA LEU A 169 1.17 0.96 6.45
C LEU A 169 -0.11 0.14 6.45
N ILE A 170 0.02 -1.16 6.72
CA ILE A 170 -1.12 -2.04 6.91
C ILE A 170 -1.50 -2.06 8.38
N VAL A 171 -2.76 -1.78 8.67
CA VAL A 171 -3.29 -1.57 10.03
C VAL A 171 -4.58 -2.37 10.23
N SER A 172 -5.04 -2.45 11.48
CA SER A 172 -6.29 -3.12 11.85
C SER A 172 -6.33 -4.58 11.38
N GLN A 173 -5.30 -5.37 11.71
CA GLN A 173 -5.22 -6.80 11.40
C GLN A 173 -5.37 -7.08 9.89
N PHE A 174 -4.57 -6.41 9.07
CA PHE A 174 -4.63 -6.50 7.61
C PHE A 174 -5.91 -6.02 6.96
N MET A 175 -6.87 -5.45 7.69
CA MET A 175 -8.15 -5.01 7.13
C MET A 175 -8.10 -3.62 6.51
N HIS A 176 -7.11 -2.81 6.88
CA HIS A 176 -7.05 -1.43 6.45
C HIS A 176 -5.63 -1.01 6.10
N SER A 177 -5.51 0.01 5.26
CA SER A 177 -4.25 0.61 4.88
C SER A 177 -4.33 2.12 5.01
N ILE A 178 -3.27 2.71 5.50
CA ILE A 178 -3.08 4.16 5.54
C ILE A 178 -1.72 4.50 4.91
N VAL A 179 -1.50 5.77 4.56
CA VAL A 179 -0.17 6.25 4.20
C VAL A 179 0.23 7.40 5.09
N ILE A 180 1.49 7.41 5.51
CA ILE A 180 2.08 8.49 6.29
C ILE A 180 3.30 9.06 5.57
N ASN A 181 3.51 10.38 5.69
CA ASN A 181 4.78 11.04 5.41
C ASN A 181 5.36 11.57 6.74
N GLU A 182 6.38 12.42 6.72
CA GLU A 182 7.00 12.97 7.95
C GLU A 182 6.01 13.68 8.90
N THR A 183 4.93 14.27 8.37
CA THR A 183 4.05 15.16 9.12
C THR A 183 2.57 14.80 9.07
N GLU A 184 2.14 14.06 8.05
CA GLU A 184 0.74 13.81 7.75
C GLU A 184 0.46 12.31 7.61
N CYS A 185 -0.72 11.92 8.07
CA CYS A 185 -1.37 10.66 7.77
C CYS A 185 -2.55 10.94 6.84
N TYR A 186 -2.70 10.08 5.83
CA TYR A 186 -3.92 9.95 5.06
C TYR A 186 -4.59 8.61 5.38
N ASP A 187 -5.81 8.70 5.90
CA ASP A 187 -6.69 7.55 6.14
C ASP A 187 -7.80 7.51 5.08
N PRO A 188 -7.78 6.56 4.14
CA PRO A 188 -8.79 6.45 3.09
C PRO A 188 -10.16 5.98 3.60
N GLY A 189 -10.25 5.39 4.79
CA GLY A 189 -11.54 4.97 5.37
C GLY A 189 -12.40 6.18 5.75
N THR A 190 -11.78 7.23 6.28
CA THR A 190 -12.44 8.48 6.66
C THR A 190 -12.23 9.61 5.65
N GLY A 191 -11.23 9.50 4.77
CA GLY A 191 -10.76 10.59 3.91
C GLY A 191 -10.00 11.65 4.70
N TYR A 192 -9.58 11.34 5.92
CA TYR A 192 -8.85 12.25 6.77
C TYR A 192 -7.44 12.45 6.26
N VAL A 193 -7.01 13.71 6.19
CA VAL A 193 -5.61 14.11 6.05
C VAL A 193 -5.25 15.03 7.20
N GLY A 194 -4.18 14.71 7.92
CA GLY A 194 -3.71 15.58 9.00
C GLY A 194 -2.61 14.96 9.85
N PRO A 195 -2.19 15.64 10.92
CA PRO A 195 -1.11 15.19 11.77
C PRO A 195 -1.45 13.88 12.49
N TYR A 196 -0.41 13.10 12.76
CA TYR A 196 -0.50 11.83 13.46
C TYR A 196 0.59 11.72 14.53
N THR A 197 0.45 10.76 15.41
CA THR A 197 1.45 10.36 16.39
C THR A 197 1.64 8.85 16.34
N THR A 198 2.82 8.38 16.69
CA THR A 198 3.16 6.97 16.82
C THR A 198 3.75 6.70 18.19
N ASP A 199 3.67 5.45 18.64
CA ASP A 199 4.37 4.96 19.83
C ASP A 199 5.84 4.58 19.57
N VAL A 200 6.29 4.72 18.32
CA VAL A 200 7.69 4.51 17.92
C VAL A 200 8.59 5.56 18.58
N ILE A 201 9.59 5.05 19.29
CA ILE A 201 10.76 5.80 19.74
C ILE A 201 11.92 5.29 18.90
N PRO A 202 12.50 6.12 18.02
CA PRO A 202 13.57 5.69 17.13
C PRO A 202 14.70 4.95 17.85
N GLY A 203 14.98 3.72 17.41
CA GLY A 203 16.01 2.85 17.98
C GLY A 203 15.70 2.25 19.35
N ARG A 204 14.46 2.36 19.86
CA ARG A 204 14.06 1.86 21.19
C ARG A 204 12.78 1.04 21.21
N SER A 205 11.76 1.44 20.45
CA SER A 205 10.49 0.70 20.36
C SER A 205 10.10 0.45 18.91
N HIS A 206 9.38 -0.65 18.69
CA HIS A 206 8.73 -0.97 17.43
C HIS A 206 7.35 -0.31 17.38
N LEU A 207 6.88 0.01 16.18
CA LEU A 207 5.52 0.54 15.98
C LEU A 207 4.49 -0.51 16.41
N THR A 208 3.59 -0.16 17.30
CA THR A 208 2.40 -0.97 17.60
C THR A 208 1.11 -0.27 17.18
N GLU A 209 1.12 1.06 17.12
CA GLU A 209 -0.09 1.83 16.83
C GLU A 209 0.20 3.19 16.19
N ILE A 210 -0.73 3.63 15.35
CA ILE A 210 -0.77 4.98 14.80
C ILE A 210 -2.04 5.65 15.31
N THR A 211 -1.88 6.87 15.82
CA THR A 211 -2.99 7.67 16.33
C THR A 211 -3.11 8.98 15.55
N TYR A 212 -4.33 9.38 15.21
CA TYR A 212 -4.63 10.71 14.67
C TYR A 212 -5.96 11.23 15.23
N ARG A 213 -6.31 12.49 14.95
CA ARG A 213 -7.58 13.09 15.40
C ARG A 213 -8.50 13.39 14.23
N HIS A 214 -9.55 12.60 14.09
CA HIS A 214 -10.61 12.84 13.11
C HIS A 214 -11.78 13.57 13.79
N HIS A 215 -12.09 14.79 13.33
CA HIS A 215 -13.13 15.64 13.94
C HIS A 215 -13.00 15.80 15.47
N GLY A 216 -11.76 15.94 15.95
CA GLY A 216 -11.45 16.11 17.37
C GLY A 216 -11.38 14.81 18.19
N LEU A 217 -11.89 13.69 17.67
CA LEU A 217 -11.86 12.39 18.32
C LEU A 217 -10.57 11.64 17.98
N PRO A 218 -9.88 11.04 18.98
CA PRO A 218 -8.73 10.19 18.71
C PRO A 218 -9.16 8.91 17.99
N VAL A 219 -8.44 8.56 16.94
CA VAL A 219 -8.57 7.30 16.21
C VAL A 219 -7.27 6.53 16.36
N HIS A 220 -7.39 5.30 16.83
CA HIS A 220 -6.28 4.39 17.14
C HIS A 220 -6.29 3.24 16.13
N LEU A 221 -5.20 3.08 15.39
CA LEU A 221 -5.05 2.06 14.36
C LEU A 221 -3.88 1.14 14.71
N PRO A 222 -4.14 -0.10 15.18
CA PRO A 222 -3.09 -1.06 15.48
C PRO A 222 -2.31 -1.42 14.22
N PHE A 223 -0.98 -1.36 14.30
CA PHE A 223 -0.10 -1.71 13.19
C PHE A 223 -0.07 -3.22 12.99
N SER A 224 -0.22 -3.68 11.74
CA SER A 224 -0.25 -5.12 11.42
C SER A 224 1.14 -5.70 11.18
N GLY A 225 2.19 -4.89 11.26
CA GLY A 225 3.57 -5.36 11.08
C GLY A 225 4.05 -5.42 9.63
N PHE A 226 3.26 -4.95 8.66
CA PHE A 226 3.60 -4.96 7.24
C PHE A 226 3.51 -3.56 6.65
N TRP A 227 4.50 -3.16 5.84
CA TRP A 227 4.51 -1.85 5.21
C TRP A 227 5.35 -1.78 3.94
N MET A 228 5.07 -0.74 3.14
CA MET A 228 5.87 -0.36 1.99
C MET A 228 6.45 1.04 2.21
N GLN A 229 7.77 1.16 2.17
CA GLN A 229 8.51 2.43 2.17
C GLN A 229 8.78 2.85 0.73
N MET A 230 8.46 4.11 0.42
CA MET A 230 8.78 4.79 -0.84
C MET A 230 9.61 6.03 -0.53
N SER A 231 10.68 6.28 -1.28
CA SER A 231 11.63 7.38 -1.06
C SER A 231 12.19 7.89 -2.35
#